data_AF-A0A7S3B522-F1
#
_entry.id   AF-A0A7S3B522-F1
#
_cell.length_a   1.000
_cell.length_b   1.000
_cell.length_c   1.000
_cell.angle_alpha   90.00
_cell.angle_beta   90.00
_cell.angle_gamma   90.00
#
_symmetry.space_group_name_H-M   'P 1'
#
loop_
_entity.id
_entity.type
_entity.pdbx_description
1 polymer ?
#
loop_
_entity_poly.entity_id
_entity_poly.type
_entity_poly.pdbx_seq_one_letter_code
_entity_poly.pdbx_strand_id
1 'polypeptide(L)'
;RAQVRRSERRAMRSVLLFVLACLTGASALVASPSFSRPAAAISAERTSSPQMRDVVRVQIDIEQGEPLEKALRRFRKATNMCGHLRILRNRKTFESSHDKMIRKTKEQSMRLARARRSARARNNF
;
A
#
# COMPACT_ATOMS: atom_id res chain seq x y z
N ARG A 1 3.02 -23.68 -59.38
CA ARG A 1 2.78 -22.61 -58.36
C ARG A 1 3.19 -22.98 -56.92
N ALA A 2 3.39 -24.26 -56.55
CA ALA A 2 3.77 -24.65 -55.18
C ALA A 2 5.28 -24.52 -54.83
N GLN A 3 6.17 -24.58 -55.83
CA GLN A 3 7.63 -24.50 -55.65
C GLN A 3 8.11 -23.08 -55.27
N VAL A 4 7.55 -22.02 -55.86
CA VAL A 4 7.93 -20.62 -55.58
C VAL A 4 7.60 -20.20 -54.14
N ARG A 5 6.50 -20.68 -53.57
CA ARG A 5 6.12 -20.38 -52.18
C ARG A 5 7.03 -21.02 -51.13
N ARG A 6 7.85 -22.02 -51.50
CA ARG A 6 8.78 -22.69 -50.59
C ARG A 6 10.15 -21.98 -50.51
N SER A 7 10.59 -21.31 -51.58
CA SER A 7 11.84 -20.54 -51.56
C SER A 7 11.70 -19.25 -50.74
N GLU A 8 10.58 -18.53 -50.90
CA GLU A 8 10.31 -17.28 -50.16
C GLU A 8 10.24 -17.51 -48.64
N ARG A 9 9.65 -18.63 -48.20
CA ARG A 9 9.59 -19.00 -46.77
C ARG A 9 10.95 -19.35 -46.18
N ARG A 10 11.90 -19.84 -46.99
CA ARG A 10 13.27 -20.13 -46.54
C ARG A 10 14.09 -18.85 -46.43
N ALA A 11 13.99 -17.95 -47.42
CA ALA A 11 14.65 -16.66 -47.41
C ALA A 11 14.19 -15.76 -46.25
N MET A 12 12.88 -15.73 -45.96
CA MET A 12 12.34 -14.95 -44.85
C MET A 12 12.76 -15.50 -43.47
N ARG A 13 12.92 -16.82 -43.34
CA ARG A 13 13.42 -17.45 -42.10
C ARG A 13 14.91 -17.21 -41.88
N SER A 14 15.72 -17.22 -42.94
CA SER A 14 17.16 -16.92 -42.83
C SER A 14 17.40 -15.45 -42.46
N VAL A 15 16.60 -14.51 -42.99
CA VAL A 15 16.69 -13.09 -42.61
C VAL A 15 16.23 -12.86 -41.18
N LEU A 16 15.14 -13.51 -40.74
CA LEU A 16 14.63 -13.40 -39.37
C LEU A 16 15.65 -13.90 -38.34
N LEU A 17 16.35 -15.01 -38.62
CA LEU A 17 17.39 -15.54 -37.74
C LEU A 17 18.62 -14.64 -37.66
N PHE A 18 18.98 -13.97 -38.76
CA PHE A 18 20.10 -13.03 -38.79
C PHE A 18 19.83 -11.77 -37.93
N VAL A 19 18.61 -11.23 -37.98
CA VAL A 19 18.22 -10.05 -37.18
C VAL A 19 18.15 -10.38 -35.68
N LEU A 20 17.71 -11.58 -35.32
CA LEU A 20 17.62 -12.00 -33.91
C LEU A 20 19.00 -12.23 -33.27
N ALA A 21 20.01 -12.66 -34.06
CA ALA A 21 21.37 -12.86 -33.58
C ALA A 21 22.12 -11.54 -33.34
N CYS A 22 21.78 -10.46 -34.05
CA CYS A 22 22.41 -9.15 -33.88
C CYS A 22 21.93 -8.38 -32.64
N LEU A 23 20.80 -8.76 -32.02
CA LEU A 23 20.21 -8.00 -30.91
C LEU A 23 20.61 -8.51 -29.50
N THR A 24 21.27 -9.65 -29.39
CA THR A 24 21.67 -10.28 -28.11
C THR A 24 23.16 -10.17 -27.78
N GLY A 25 23.94 -9.44 -28.59
CA GLY A 25 25.40 -9.40 -28.55
C GLY A 25 26.05 -8.18 -27.88
N ALA A 26 25.43 -7.52 -26.91
CA ALA A 26 26.08 -6.39 -26.22
C ALA A 26 25.71 -6.30 -24.74
N SER A 27 26.50 -6.96 -23.87
CA SER A 27 26.97 -6.47 -22.56
C SER A 27 27.54 -7.62 -21.73
N ALA A 28 28.79 -7.95 -22.00
CA ALA A 28 29.63 -8.70 -21.07
C ALA A 28 30.83 -7.82 -20.70
N LEU A 29 31.22 -7.91 -19.42
CA LEU A 29 32.53 -7.56 -18.85
C LEU A 29 32.79 -6.08 -18.47
N VAL A 30 32.48 -5.74 -17.21
CA VAL A 30 33.46 -5.05 -16.35
C VAL A 30 33.41 -5.68 -14.96
N ALA A 31 34.47 -6.43 -14.63
CA ALA A 31 34.78 -6.84 -13.27
C ALA A 31 35.55 -5.72 -12.56
N SER A 32 35.28 -5.51 -11.27
CA SER A 32 36.27 -4.98 -10.30
C SER A 32 35.84 -5.38 -8.88
N PRO A 33 36.70 -6.09 -8.13
CA PRO A 33 36.50 -6.35 -6.71
C PRO A 33 37.14 -5.25 -5.85
N SER A 34 36.79 -5.24 -4.55
CA SER A 34 37.47 -4.53 -3.45
C SER A 34 36.97 -3.11 -3.15
N PHE A 35 36.02 -3.01 -2.21
CA PHE A 35 35.95 -1.85 -1.31
C PHE A 35 35.96 -2.35 0.12
N SER A 36 37.07 -2.09 0.81
CA SER A 36 37.28 -2.30 2.23
C SER A 36 36.18 -1.61 3.03
N ARG A 37 35.50 -2.37 3.89
CA ARG A 37 34.48 -1.86 4.81
C ARG A 37 35.16 -1.42 6.11
N PRO A 38 35.17 -0.14 6.49
CA PRO A 38 35.62 0.24 7.82
C PRO A 38 34.61 -0.26 8.85
N ALA A 39 35.10 -0.93 9.89
CA ALA A 39 34.31 -1.30 11.06
C ALA A 39 33.98 -0.02 11.84
N ALA A 40 32.87 0.62 11.49
CA ALA A 40 32.30 1.68 12.29
C ALA A 40 31.90 1.10 13.65
N ALA A 41 32.57 1.57 14.71
CA ALA A 41 32.17 1.33 16.09
C ALA A 41 30.73 1.84 16.26
N ILE A 42 29.79 0.91 16.42
CA ILE A 42 28.39 1.23 16.73
C ILE A 42 28.38 1.60 18.21
N SER A 43 28.60 2.87 18.50
CA SER A 43 28.10 3.46 19.74
C SER A 43 26.58 3.28 19.69
N ALA A 44 26.08 2.34 20.49
CA ALA A 44 24.67 2.12 20.70
C ALA A 44 24.09 3.34 21.44
N GLU A 45 23.85 4.40 20.69
CA GLU A 45 23.03 5.51 21.13
C GLU A 45 21.64 4.93 21.41
N ARG A 46 21.31 4.82 22.71
CA ARG A 46 20.00 4.35 23.16
C ARG A 46 18.99 5.30 22.55
N THR A 47 18.28 4.81 21.53
CA THR A 47 17.27 5.55 20.81
C THR A 47 16.32 6.15 21.84
N SER A 48 16.25 7.48 21.89
CA SER A 48 15.31 8.20 22.73
C SER A 48 13.92 7.56 22.61
N SER A 49 13.24 7.35 23.74
CA SER A 49 11.88 6.82 23.75
C SER A 49 11.00 7.55 22.73
N PRO A 50 10.15 6.84 21.96
CA PRO A 50 9.36 7.47 20.93
C PRO A 50 8.43 8.51 21.57
N GLN A 51 8.75 9.79 21.40
CA GLN A 51 7.85 10.87 21.78
C GLN A 51 6.53 10.66 21.02
N MET A 52 5.41 10.56 21.75
CA MET A 52 4.07 10.57 21.17
C MET A 52 3.84 11.91 20.48
N ARG A 53 4.07 11.97 19.17
CA ARG A 53 4.03 13.23 18.40
C ARG A 53 2.62 13.81 18.17
N ASP A 54 1.57 12.99 18.31
CA ASP A 54 0.20 13.42 18.03
C ASP A 54 -0.74 13.13 19.22
N VAL A 55 -1.04 14.18 19.99
CA VAL A 55 -2.16 14.14 20.95
C VAL A 55 -3.45 14.42 20.18
N VAL A 56 -4.28 13.40 20.02
CA VAL A 56 -5.61 13.54 19.43
C VAL A 56 -6.57 14.11 20.48
N ARG A 57 -7.01 15.36 20.29
CA ARG A 57 -8.04 16.00 21.14
C ARG A 57 -9.36 16.14 20.38
N VAL A 58 -10.45 15.65 20.96
CA VAL A 58 -11.82 15.84 20.44
C VAL A 58 -12.53 16.83 21.35
N GLN A 59 -12.83 18.02 20.83
CA GLN A 59 -13.61 19.04 21.53
C GLN A 59 -14.94 19.24 20.80
N ILE A 60 -16.01 19.41 21.56
CA ILE A 60 -17.34 19.72 21.04
C ILE A 60 -17.94 20.83 21.89
N ASP A 61 -18.26 21.92 21.24
CA ASP A 61 -18.95 23.04 21.87
C ASP A 61 -20.46 22.76 21.88
N ILE A 62 -21.10 23.02 23.02
CA ILE A 62 -22.51 22.74 23.26
C ILE A 62 -23.27 24.06 23.23
N GLU A 63 -24.33 24.12 22.45
CA GLU A 63 -25.20 25.31 22.36
C GLU A 63 -26.22 25.31 23.50
N GLN A 64 -26.66 26.50 23.94
CA GLN A 64 -27.67 26.61 25.00
C GLN A 64 -29.00 26.00 24.55
N GLY A 65 -29.59 25.17 25.40
CA GLY A 65 -30.87 24.49 25.13
C GLY A 65 -30.75 23.15 24.39
N GLU A 66 -29.54 22.71 24.02
CA GLU A 66 -29.36 21.35 23.50
C GLU A 66 -29.48 20.29 24.60
N PRO A 67 -30.30 19.23 24.40
CA PRO A 67 -30.32 18.10 25.31
C PRO A 67 -28.94 17.43 25.41
N LEU A 68 -28.53 17.08 26.63
CA LEU A 68 -27.22 16.50 26.90
C LEU A 68 -26.97 15.22 26.08
N GLU A 69 -28.01 14.41 25.84
CA GLU A 69 -27.90 13.17 25.05
C GLU A 69 -27.50 13.46 23.60
N LYS A 70 -27.97 14.58 23.04
CA LYS A 70 -27.64 15.00 21.68
C LYS A 70 -26.16 15.39 21.58
N ALA A 71 -25.65 16.13 22.56
CA ALA A 71 -24.23 16.47 22.66
C ALA A 71 -23.36 15.20 22.79
N LEU A 72 -23.75 14.25 23.64
CA LEU A 72 -23.05 12.96 23.80
C LEU A 72 -23.02 12.14 22.51
N ARG A 73 -24.12 12.14 21.74
CA ARG A 73 -24.18 11.46 20.43
C ARG A 73 -23.21 12.09 19.42
N ARG A 74 -23.12 13.42 19.38
CA ARG A 74 -22.13 14.14 18.55
C ARG A 74 -20.71 13.81 18.98
N PHE A 75 -20.44 13.77 20.28
CA PHE A 75 -19.14 13.39 20.83
C PHE A 75 -18.72 11.98 20.45
N ARG A 76 -19.63 11.02 20.61
CA ARG A 76 -19.39 9.64 20.18
C ARG A 76 -19.13 9.56 18.67
N LYS A 77 -19.87 10.32 17.87
CA LYS A 77 -19.66 10.37 16.41
C LYS A 77 -18.29 10.95 16.05
N ALA A 78 -17.89 12.08 16.63
CA ALA A 78 -16.59 12.72 16.40
C ALA A 78 -15.42 11.81 16.81
N THR A 79 -15.51 11.18 17.98
CA THR A 79 -14.53 10.19 18.47
C THR A 79 -14.41 9.00 17.53
N ASN A 80 -15.54 8.46 17.04
CA ASN A 80 -15.54 7.35 16.09
C ASN A 80 -15.02 7.75 14.70
N MET A 81 -15.25 8.98 14.25
CA MET A 81 -14.71 9.52 13.00
C MET A 81 -13.19 9.60 13.04
N CYS A 82 -12.62 10.10 14.14
CA CYS A 82 -11.18 10.12 14.33
C CYS A 82 -10.58 8.70 14.33
N GLY A 83 -11.27 7.75 14.96
CA GLY A 83 -10.88 6.33 14.92
C GLY A 83 -9.62 5.98 15.70
N HIS A 84 -9.10 6.89 16.55
CA HIS A 84 -7.90 6.68 17.36
C HIS A 84 -8.00 5.45 18.27
N LEU A 85 -9.17 5.21 18.90
CA LEU A 85 -9.38 4.02 19.73
C LEU A 85 -9.21 2.71 18.95
N ARG A 86 -9.57 2.70 17.67
CA ARG A 86 -9.37 1.54 16.79
C ARG A 86 -7.89 1.31 16.52
N ILE A 87 -7.14 2.38 16.26
CA ILE A 87 -5.69 2.32 16.02
C ILE A 87 -4.97 1.81 17.27
N LEU A 88 -5.31 2.35 18.45
CA LEU A 88 -4.75 1.90 19.72
C LEU A 88 -5.04 0.42 19.99
N ARG A 89 -6.27 -0.04 19.73
CA ARG A 89 -6.62 -1.46 19.86
C ARG A 89 -5.78 -2.36 18.94
N ASN A 90 -5.57 -1.95 17.70
CA ASN A 90 -4.76 -2.70 16.74
C ASN A 90 -3.26 -2.69 17.10
N ARG A 91 -2.79 -1.66 17.80
CA ARG A 91 -1.39 -1.53 18.27
C ARG A 91 -1.15 -2.18 19.63
N LYS A 92 -2.21 -2.61 20.34
CA LYS A 92 -2.11 -3.19 21.69
C LYS A 92 -1.30 -4.49 21.70
N THR A 93 -1.42 -5.29 20.66
CA THR A 93 -0.69 -6.55 20.48
C THR A 93 0.11 -6.51 19.20
N PHE A 94 1.18 -7.29 19.14
CA PHE A 94 1.92 -7.48 17.89
C PHE A 94 1.02 -8.12 16.82
N GLU A 95 1.11 -7.63 15.59
CA GLU A 95 0.41 -8.12 14.40
C GLU A 95 1.48 -8.32 13.32
N SER A 96 1.57 -9.53 12.75
CA SER A 96 2.52 -9.81 11.67
C SER A 96 2.19 -9.02 10.39
N SER A 97 3.13 -8.91 9.46
CA SER A 97 2.89 -8.25 8.16
C SER A 97 1.73 -8.90 7.39
N HIS A 98 1.64 -10.23 7.44
CA HIS A 98 0.59 -11.01 6.83
C HIS A 98 -0.79 -10.74 7.47
N ASP A 99 -0.87 -10.76 8.79
CA ASP A 99 -2.14 -10.49 9.49
C ASP A 99 -2.61 -9.05 9.26
N LYS A 100 -1.67 -8.12 9.19
CA LYS A 100 -1.93 -6.72 8.84
C LYS A 100 -2.51 -6.57 7.44
N MET A 101 -2.04 -7.37 6.47
CA MET A 101 -2.63 -7.41 5.13
C MET A 101 -4.05 -7.94 5.17
N ILE A 102 -4.29 -9.09 5.83
CA ILE A 102 -5.63 -9.68 5.97
C ILE A 102 -6.61 -8.67 6.57
N ARG A 103 -6.22 -8.04 7.68
CA ARG A 103 -7.07 -7.05 8.36
C ARG A 103 -7.38 -5.86 7.46
N LYS A 104 -6.37 -5.29 6.77
CA LYS A 104 -6.57 -4.16 5.86
C LYS A 104 -7.52 -4.52 4.71
N THR A 105 -7.32 -5.68 4.08
CA THR A 105 -8.18 -6.16 2.99
C THR A 105 -9.62 -6.35 3.46
N LYS A 106 -9.82 -6.97 4.63
CA LYS A 106 -11.14 -7.14 5.24
C LYS A 106 -11.81 -5.81 5.58
N GLU A 107 -11.07 -4.88 6.18
CA GLU A 107 -11.59 -3.54 6.52
C GLU A 107 -11.98 -2.75 5.27
N GLN A 108 -11.17 -2.84 4.21
CA GLN A 108 -11.43 -2.18 2.93
C GLN A 108 -12.65 -2.77 2.24
N SER A 109 -12.76 -4.10 2.14
CA SER A 109 -13.92 -4.76 1.53
C SER A 109 -15.22 -4.40 2.24
N MET A 110 -15.21 -4.40 3.58
CA MET A 110 -16.36 -4.00 4.39
C MET A 110 -16.70 -2.52 4.22
N ARG A 111 -15.71 -1.63 4.07
CA ARG A 111 -15.94 -0.20 3.81
C ARG A 111 -16.61 0.00 2.45
N LEU A 112 -16.11 -0.66 1.41
CA LEU A 112 -16.68 -0.59 0.06
C LEU A 112 -18.10 -1.16 0.03
N ALA A 113 -18.36 -2.28 0.69
CA ALA A 113 -19.69 -2.87 0.79
C ALA A 113 -20.69 -1.91 1.45
N ARG A 114 -20.30 -1.23 2.54
CA ARG A 114 -21.13 -0.21 3.18
C ARG A 114 -21.39 0.97 2.25
N ALA A 115 -20.37 1.48 1.57
CA ALA A 115 -20.49 2.59 0.61
C ALA A 115 -21.47 2.25 -0.53
N ARG A 116 -21.41 1.03 -1.07
CA ARG A 116 -22.35 0.54 -2.09
C ARG A 116 -23.79 0.51 -1.57
N ARG A 117 -24.01 0.00 -0.36
CA ARG A 117 -25.35 -0.02 0.27
C ARG A 117 -25.90 1.39 0.48
N SER A 118 -25.07 2.32 0.98
CA SER A 118 -25.48 3.72 1.15
C SER A 118 -25.75 4.43 -0.17
N ALA A 119 -25.00 4.11 -1.23
CA ALA A 119 -25.26 4.66 -2.56
C ALA A 119 -26.61 4.21 -3.11
N ARG A 120 -26.96 2.92 -2.99
CA ARG A 120 -28.28 2.41 -3.37
C ARG A 120 -29.41 3.05 -2.56
N ALA A 121 -29.23 3.17 -1.25
CA ALA A 121 -30.23 3.81 -0.40
C ALA A 121 -30.51 5.26 -0.80
N ARG A 122 -29.48 6.03 -1.22
CA ARG A 122 -29.67 7.41 -1.69
C ARG A 122 -30.36 7.52 -3.04
N ASN A 123 -30.21 6.54 -3.93
CA ASN A 123 -30.80 6.56 -5.27
C ASN A 123 -32.24 6.00 -5.31
N ASN A 124 -32.72 5.44 -4.20
CA ASN A 124 -34.07 4.89 -4.06
C ASN A 124 -35.06 5.89 -3.42
N PHE A 125 -34.62 7.14 -3.22
CA PHE A 125 -35.44 8.30 -2.82
C PHE A 125 -35.25 9.39 -3.87
#